data_AF-A0A9D5Z130-F1
#
_entry.id   AF-A0A9D5Z130-F1
#
_cell.length_a   1.000
_cell.length_b   1.000
_cell.length_c   1.000
_cell.angle_alpha   90.00
_cell.angle_beta   90.00
_cell.angle_gamma   90.00
#
_symmetry.space_group_name_H-M   'P 1'
#
loop_
_entity.id
_entity.type
_entity.pdbx_description
1 polymer ?
#
loop_
_entity_poly.entity_id
_entity_poly.type
_entity_poly.pdbx_seq_one_letter_code
_entity_poly.pdbx_strand_id
1 'polypeptide(L)'
;MATQQLTVRPERDTDAGSALTNVRAHQRENGHSHALWILAVLAVTLVVGLVVSLLAPGAAALAHPAQAAALPHQVSAAVGPEADPAAPDAAPEDAAPTVSTPVTWGVRPADTVHGTERPNYAYALAPGTGLDDGIVVSNYTEGPLTFRVYAADGFMTEAGELDLLPAGEESQALGSWVTFQSQEVTVEGGDSVVVPFTLTVPADATPGDYAAGVVSSLLVENAQGVSVDRRLGSRMHVRVAGDLVPALAVDDVAVTYDGTLNPFAAGDATVTFTVTNDGNTRLAAGESVRVAGLWGAGAQGSPRVELPEMLPGTSVTRTVTVDGVWPLGRLTADVRVAAEVVTAIGATAAEAVPAVAPATATATTLAVPWGALALLVLLVGAVVLWRRTARRRRARDERKVADAVAQALKERDEQPVA
;
A
#
# COMPACT_ATOMS: atom_id res chain seq x y z
N MET A 1 22.83 35.50 -115.51
CA MET A 1 23.68 34.82 -114.52
C MET A 1 23.03 35.00 -113.16
N ALA A 2 22.52 33.90 -112.61
CA ALA A 2 21.65 33.89 -111.44
C ALA A 2 22.47 33.74 -110.15
N THR A 3 22.21 34.60 -109.16
CA THR A 3 22.75 34.47 -107.81
C THR A 3 21.61 34.04 -106.89
N GLN A 4 21.70 32.81 -106.40
CA GLN A 4 20.76 32.15 -105.49
C GLN A 4 20.66 32.89 -104.14
N GLN A 5 19.43 33.17 -103.71
CA GLN A 5 19.10 33.27 -102.30
C GLN A 5 18.93 31.86 -101.72
N LEU A 6 19.54 31.57 -100.56
CA LEU A 6 19.27 30.36 -99.80
C LEU A 6 18.69 30.71 -98.44
N THR A 7 17.44 30.30 -98.27
CA THR A 7 16.57 30.44 -97.10
C THR A 7 17.05 29.53 -95.96
N VAL A 8 17.25 30.08 -94.75
CA VAL A 8 17.54 29.29 -93.54
C VAL A 8 16.22 28.84 -92.90
N ARG A 9 16.12 27.53 -92.64
CA ARG A 9 15.03 26.84 -91.94
C ARG A 9 15.41 26.71 -90.45
N PRO A 10 14.51 26.95 -89.46
CA PRO A 10 14.85 26.74 -88.06
C PRO A 10 14.66 25.27 -87.67
N GLU A 11 15.68 24.69 -87.07
CA GLU A 11 15.67 23.34 -86.49
C GLU A 11 15.32 23.41 -85.01
N ARG A 12 14.56 22.41 -84.53
CA ARG A 12 13.88 22.34 -83.23
C ARG A 12 14.58 21.28 -82.38
N ASP A 13 14.78 21.60 -81.09
CA ASP A 13 14.91 20.68 -79.93
C ASP A 13 16.09 19.68 -79.93
N THR A 14 16.72 19.24 -78.84
CA THR A 14 16.33 18.98 -77.44
C THR A 14 17.63 18.67 -76.70
N ASP A 15 17.97 19.36 -75.59
CA ASP A 15 18.88 18.74 -74.58
C ASP A 15 19.00 19.50 -73.23
N ALA A 16 18.67 20.80 -73.18
CA ALA A 16 18.92 21.59 -71.96
C ALA A 16 17.86 21.42 -70.82
N GLY A 17 16.63 20.98 -71.13
CA GLY A 17 15.53 20.88 -70.15
C GLY A 17 15.63 19.68 -69.19
N SER A 18 16.28 18.59 -69.61
CA SER A 18 16.41 17.36 -68.82
C SER A 18 17.44 17.49 -67.69
N ALA A 19 18.56 18.17 -67.96
CA ALA A 19 19.65 18.32 -66.99
C ALA A 19 19.28 19.19 -65.78
N LEU A 20 18.53 20.29 -65.99
CA LEU A 20 18.14 21.20 -64.91
C LEU A 20 17.03 20.63 -63.99
N THR A 21 16.22 19.70 -64.51
CA THR A 21 15.18 19.02 -63.73
C THR A 21 15.78 17.98 -62.78
N ASN A 22 16.82 17.26 -63.22
CA ASN A 22 17.54 16.29 -62.39
C ASN A 22 18.34 16.93 -61.25
N VAL A 23 18.95 18.10 -61.47
CA VAL A 23 19.70 18.81 -60.41
C VAL A 23 18.79 19.33 -59.29
N ARG A 24 17.58 19.81 -59.62
CA ARG A 24 16.60 20.27 -58.62
C ARG A 24 15.97 19.12 -57.83
N ALA A 25 15.79 17.94 -58.44
CA ALA A 25 15.33 16.75 -57.73
C ALA A 25 16.37 16.24 -56.72
N HIS A 26 17.65 16.21 -57.11
CA HIS A 26 18.73 15.71 -56.24
C HIS A 26 19.04 16.66 -55.06
N GLN A 27 18.89 17.97 -55.25
CA GLN A 27 19.00 18.97 -54.17
C GLN A 27 17.86 18.87 -53.13
N ARG A 28 16.64 18.50 -53.54
CA ARG A 28 15.49 18.32 -52.63
C ARG A 28 15.59 17.07 -51.74
N GLU A 29 16.24 16.02 -52.22
CA GLU A 29 16.48 14.76 -51.47
C GLU A 29 17.55 14.91 -50.38
N ASN A 30 18.60 15.68 -50.64
CA ASN A 30 19.66 15.94 -49.66
C ASN A 30 19.17 16.85 -48.51
N GLY A 31 18.34 17.86 -48.80
CA GLY A 31 17.78 18.76 -47.77
C GLY A 31 16.90 18.06 -46.72
N HIS A 32 16.06 17.10 -47.14
CA HIS A 32 15.22 16.31 -46.21
C HIS A 32 16.05 15.38 -45.31
N SER A 33 17.17 14.88 -45.81
CA SER A 33 18.06 13.99 -45.04
C SER A 33 18.80 14.71 -43.92
N HIS A 34 19.14 16.00 -44.11
CA HIS A 34 19.75 16.82 -43.06
C HIS A 34 18.73 17.28 -42.02
N ALA A 35 17.52 17.66 -42.44
CA ALA A 35 16.45 18.06 -41.51
C ALA A 35 16.02 16.90 -40.58
N LEU A 36 15.89 15.68 -41.10
CA LEU A 36 15.57 14.50 -40.30
C LEU A 36 16.71 14.08 -39.35
N TRP A 37 17.97 14.35 -39.72
CA TRP A 37 19.11 14.09 -38.85
C TRP A 37 19.19 15.11 -37.72
N ILE A 38 18.93 16.39 -38.02
CA ILE A 38 18.87 17.46 -37.02
C ILE A 38 17.71 17.21 -36.03
N LEU A 39 16.54 16.80 -36.51
CA LEU A 39 15.41 16.44 -35.64
C LEU A 39 15.70 15.22 -34.77
N ALA A 40 16.40 14.21 -35.29
CA ALA A 40 16.80 13.04 -34.50
C ALA A 40 17.85 13.40 -33.45
N VAL A 41 18.83 14.25 -33.77
CA VAL A 41 19.82 14.74 -32.82
C VAL A 41 19.17 15.62 -31.75
N LEU A 42 18.24 16.50 -32.12
CA LEU A 42 17.45 17.30 -31.19
C LEU A 42 16.58 16.44 -30.27
N ALA A 43 15.93 15.40 -30.79
CA ALA A 43 15.16 14.48 -29.96
C ALA A 43 16.05 13.73 -28.96
N VAL A 44 17.24 13.28 -29.38
CA VAL A 44 18.21 12.62 -28.49
C VAL A 44 18.78 13.59 -27.46
N THR A 45 19.10 14.83 -27.85
CA THR A 45 19.61 15.84 -26.89
C THR A 45 18.53 16.35 -25.94
N LEU A 46 17.26 16.40 -26.36
CA LEU A 46 16.14 16.73 -25.47
C LEU A 46 15.91 15.61 -24.44
N VAL A 47 15.99 14.34 -24.85
CA VAL A 47 15.87 13.18 -23.94
C VAL A 47 17.06 13.11 -22.98
N VAL A 48 18.29 13.32 -23.47
CA VAL A 48 19.49 13.35 -22.61
C VAL A 48 19.48 14.57 -21.68
N GLY A 49 19.03 15.73 -22.15
CA GLY A 49 18.90 16.94 -21.33
C GLY A 49 17.85 16.79 -20.22
N LEU A 50 16.73 16.12 -20.51
CA LEU A 50 15.71 15.79 -19.51
C LEU A 50 16.27 14.84 -18.43
N VAL A 51 17.00 13.80 -18.86
CA VAL A 51 17.66 12.84 -17.96
C VAL A 51 18.73 13.50 -17.08
N VAL A 52 19.50 14.45 -17.61
CA VAL A 52 20.55 15.17 -16.86
C VAL A 52 19.95 16.21 -15.89
N SER A 53 18.83 16.87 -16.24
CA SER A 53 18.13 17.78 -15.31
C SER A 53 17.42 17.05 -14.16
N LEU A 54 17.04 15.78 -14.34
CA LEU A 54 16.46 14.92 -13.29
C LEU A 54 17.50 14.34 -12.31
N LEU A 55 18.80 14.50 -12.60
CA LEU A 55 19.93 14.03 -11.78
C LEU A 55 20.60 15.15 -10.96
N ALA A 56 20.07 16.38 -10.97
CA ALA A 56 20.58 17.46 -10.13
C ALA A 56 20.15 17.26 -8.66
N PRO A 57 21.08 17.06 -7.72
CA PRO A 57 20.73 16.85 -6.32
C PRO A 57 20.29 18.17 -5.68
N GLY A 58 19.01 18.26 -5.32
CA GLY A 58 18.53 19.25 -4.35
C GLY A 58 19.09 18.89 -2.97
N ALA A 59 20.06 19.67 -2.49
CA ALA A 59 20.64 19.53 -1.17
C ALA A 59 19.58 19.87 -0.09
N ALA A 60 19.23 18.89 0.74
CA ALA A 60 18.68 19.14 2.07
C ALA A 60 19.06 18.00 3.03
N ALA A 61 19.78 18.41 4.07
CA ALA A 61 20.37 17.70 5.20
C ALA A 61 19.76 16.35 5.65
N LEU A 62 20.64 15.35 5.75
CA LEU A 62 20.45 14.14 6.57
C LEU A 62 20.99 14.38 7.98
N ALA A 63 20.15 14.18 8.98
CA ALA A 63 20.56 13.80 10.33
C ALA A 63 20.07 12.37 10.58
N HIS A 64 20.99 11.47 10.97
CA HIS A 64 20.69 10.11 11.44
C HIS A 64 20.80 10.05 12.97
N PRO A 65 20.05 9.15 13.61
CA PRO A 65 20.68 7.91 14.09
C PRO A 65 19.83 6.68 13.70
N ALA A 66 20.41 5.68 13.04
CA ALA A 66 21.10 4.52 13.60
C ALA A 66 20.15 3.49 14.24
N GLN A 67 19.82 2.42 13.49
CA GLN A 67 19.42 1.15 14.09
C GLN A 67 19.79 -0.05 13.23
N ALA A 68 20.12 -1.11 13.96
CA ALA A 68 20.97 -2.22 13.59
C ALA A 68 20.25 -3.30 12.78
N ALA A 69 21.05 -4.00 11.98
CA ALA A 69 20.66 -5.14 11.15
C ALA A 69 20.27 -6.37 11.97
N ALA A 70 19.20 -7.05 11.53
CA ALA A 70 18.99 -8.47 11.78
C ALA A 70 18.61 -9.16 10.47
N LEU A 71 19.38 -10.18 10.10
CA LEU A 71 19.23 -11.01 8.90
C LEU A 71 18.14 -12.07 9.08
N PRO A 72 17.47 -12.49 7.99
CA PRO A 72 16.48 -13.57 8.02
C PRO A 72 17.14 -14.95 7.83
N HIS A 73 16.77 -15.92 8.67
CA HIS A 73 17.03 -17.33 8.42
C HIS A 73 15.85 -17.98 7.70
N GLN A 74 16.09 -18.39 6.46
CA GLN A 74 15.23 -19.24 5.65
C GLN A 74 15.48 -20.72 6.02
N VAL A 75 14.42 -21.50 6.19
CA VAL A 75 14.51 -22.97 6.30
C VAL A 75 14.08 -23.58 4.97
N SER A 76 15.05 -24.21 4.30
CA SER A 76 14.88 -25.02 3.10
C SER A 76 14.70 -26.49 3.46
N ALA A 77 13.84 -27.16 2.72
CA ALA A 77 13.44 -28.55 2.91
C ALA A 77 14.42 -29.58 2.30
N ALA A 78 14.27 -30.80 2.84
CA ALA A 78 14.54 -32.14 2.28
C ALA A 78 15.99 -32.63 2.16
N VAL A 79 16.30 -33.72 2.88
CA VAL A 79 16.77 -35.03 2.36
C VAL A 79 16.57 -36.07 3.50
N GLY A 80 15.93 -37.21 3.20
CA GLY A 80 15.86 -38.35 4.11
C GLY A 80 17.04 -39.31 3.94
N PRO A 81 17.26 -40.25 4.88
CA PRO A 81 17.91 -41.50 4.50
C PRO A 81 17.19 -42.77 4.98
N GLU A 82 17.29 -43.74 4.08
CA GLU A 82 17.43 -45.20 4.18
C GLU A 82 17.61 -45.84 5.56
N ALA A 83 17.01 -47.03 5.69
CA ALA A 83 17.05 -47.94 6.82
C ALA A 83 18.26 -48.88 6.81
N ASP A 84 18.77 -49.23 7.99
CA ASP A 84 19.45 -50.52 8.26
C ASP A 84 19.22 -50.91 9.75
N PRO A 85 19.01 -52.21 10.11
CA PRO A 85 18.57 -52.64 11.44
C PRO A 85 19.69 -53.31 12.25
N ALA A 86 19.83 -52.98 13.56
CA ALA A 86 20.32 -53.89 14.62
C ALA A 86 20.46 -53.20 15.99
N ALA A 87 19.54 -53.53 16.93
CA ALA A 87 19.69 -53.80 18.37
C ALA A 87 20.38 -52.78 19.35
N PRO A 88 20.11 -52.85 20.69
CA PRO A 88 18.93 -53.32 21.41
C PRO A 88 18.34 -52.30 22.41
N ASP A 89 17.02 -52.42 22.61
CA ASP A 89 16.25 -52.25 23.86
C ASP A 89 16.84 -51.37 24.98
N ALA A 90 16.54 -50.06 24.92
CA ALA A 90 16.58 -49.18 26.08
C ALA A 90 15.13 -48.96 26.52
N ALA A 91 14.84 -49.39 27.75
CA ALA A 91 13.54 -49.24 28.39
C ALA A 91 13.05 -47.78 28.31
N PRO A 92 11.74 -47.55 28.08
CA PRO A 92 11.21 -46.20 28.15
C PRO A 92 11.32 -45.70 29.60
N GLU A 93 12.17 -44.70 29.81
CA GLU A 93 12.06 -43.84 30.99
C GLU A 93 10.66 -43.24 30.99
N ASP A 94 9.96 -43.50 32.08
CA ASP A 94 8.64 -43.00 32.39
C ASP A 94 8.69 -41.46 32.38
N ALA A 95 8.43 -40.87 31.22
CA ALA A 95 8.20 -39.46 31.09
C ALA A 95 6.92 -39.16 31.88
N ALA A 96 7.11 -38.71 33.13
CA ALA A 96 6.04 -38.24 33.97
C ALA A 96 5.11 -37.36 33.13
N PRO A 97 3.79 -37.63 33.11
CA PRO A 97 2.88 -36.80 32.36
C PRO A 97 2.95 -35.41 32.98
N THR A 98 3.46 -34.44 32.23
CA THR A 98 3.26 -33.03 32.52
C THR A 98 1.79 -32.76 32.27
N VAL A 99 0.94 -33.13 33.22
CA VAL A 99 -0.44 -32.68 33.28
C VAL A 99 -0.37 -31.20 33.65
N SER A 100 -0.08 -30.36 32.67
CA SER A 100 -0.53 -28.97 32.72
C SER A 100 -2.04 -29.05 32.57
N THR A 101 -2.75 -29.25 33.68
CA THR A 101 -4.21 -29.33 33.68
C THR A 101 -4.73 -28.12 32.90
N PRO A 102 -5.47 -28.31 31.80
CA PRO A 102 -5.92 -27.19 30.98
C PRO A 102 -6.90 -26.34 31.79
N VAL A 103 -6.42 -25.20 32.29
CA VAL A 103 -7.26 -24.23 33.00
C VAL A 103 -8.24 -23.62 32.01
N THR A 104 -9.53 -23.78 32.28
CA THR A 104 -10.62 -23.29 31.43
C THR A 104 -11.62 -22.53 32.29
N TRP A 105 -11.86 -21.27 31.98
CA TRP A 105 -12.86 -20.43 32.66
C TRP A 105 -13.54 -19.50 31.65
N GLY A 106 -14.70 -18.98 32.03
CA GLY A 106 -15.49 -18.06 31.22
C GLY A 106 -15.77 -16.76 31.97
N VAL A 107 -16.00 -15.70 31.20
CA VAL A 107 -16.53 -14.44 31.72
C VAL A 107 -17.67 -13.94 30.84
N ARG A 108 -18.64 -13.28 31.47
CA ARG A 108 -19.70 -12.55 30.78
C ARG A 108 -20.26 -11.44 31.66
N PRO A 109 -20.89 -10.41 31.08
CA PRO A 109 -21.77 -9.52 31.82
C PRO A 109 -22.83 -10.28 32.61
N ALA A 110 -23.11 -9.82 33.83
CA ALA A 110 -24.21 -10.29 34.65
C ALA A 110 -25.55 -9.87 34.06
N ASP A 111 -26.60 -10.63 34.38
CA ASP A 111 -27.97 -10.26 34.03
C ASP A 111 -28.47 -9.25 35.07
N THR A 112 -28.76 -8.02 34.64
CA THR A 112 -29.11 -6.90 35.53
C THR A 112 -30.25 -6.06 34.92
N VAL A 113 -30.59 -4.94 35.58
CA VAL A 113 -31.54 -3.96 35.02
C VAL A 113 -31.08 -3.37 33.68
N HIS A 114 -29.80 -3.52 33.34
CA HIS A 114 -29.19 -3.04 32.10
C HIS A 114 -29.27 -4.05 30.95
N GLY A 115 -29.85 -5.24 31.18
CA GLY A 115 -30.11 -6.24 30.15
C GLY A 115 -29.70 -7.66 30.55
N THR A 116 -30.09 -8.62 29.72
CA THR A 116 -29.80 -10.06 29.88
C THR A 116 -28.95 -10.57 28.74
N GLU A 117 -28.12 -11.57 28.99
CA GLU A 117 -27.27 -12.26 27.99
C GLU A 117 -26.43 -11.30 27.13
N ARG A 118 -25.97 -10.21 27.76
CA ARG A 118 -25.24 -9.15 27.06
C ARG A 118 -23.86 -9.67 26.62
N PRO A 119 -23.43 -9.45 25.37
CA PRO A 119 -22.09 -9.86 24.93
C PRO A 119 -21.00 -8.93 25.48
N ASN A 120 -21.34 -7.66 25.73
CA ASN A 120 -20.44 -6.60 26.19
C ASN A 120 -21.23 -5.57 27.02
N TYR A 121 -20.52 -4.67 27.69
CA TYR A 121 -21.11 -3.53 28.39
C TYR A 121 -21.17 -2.30 27.47
N ALA A 122 -22.33 -1.67 27.39
CA ALA A 122 -22.53 -0.44 26.63
C ALA A 122 -23.51 0.47 27.37
N TYR A 123 -23.09 1.69 27.68
CA TYR A 123 -23.90 2.64 28.43
C TYR A 123 -23.86 4.04 27.83
N ALA A 124 -24.91 4.81 28.09
CA ALA A 124 -24.96 6.25 27.88
C ALA A 124 -25.24 6.91 29.24
N LEU A 125 -24.32 7.77 29.70
CA LEU A 125 -24.34 8.33 31.04
C LEU A 125 -24.05 9.83 30.99
N ALA A 126 -24.61 10.59 31.93
CA ALA A 126 -24.25 11.99 32.10
C ALA A 126 -23.01 12.11 33.01
N PRO A 127 -22.21 13.18 32.88
CA PRO A 127 -21.14 13.47 33.84
C PRO A 127 -21.64 13.45 35.29
N GLY A 128 -20.87 12.87 36.21
CA GLY A 128 -21.21 12.78 37.63
C GLY A 128 -22.24 11.71 37.99
N THR A 129 -22.70 10.91 37.02
CA THR A 129 -23.64 9.80 37.27
C THR A 129 -22.92 8.48 37.42
N GLY A 130 -23.56 7.52 38.08
CA GLY A 130 -23.03 6.16 38.20
C GLY A 130 -24.11 5.10 38.08
N LEU A 131 -23.67 3.87 37.88
CA LEU A 131 -24.51 2.67 37.85
C LEU A 131 -23.81 1.50 38.52
N ASP A 132 -24.59 0.50 38.91
CA ASP A 132 -24.11 -0.76 39.43
C ASP A 132 -24.35 -1.87 38.41
N ASP A 133 -23.33 -2.70 38.19
CA ASP A 133 -23.43 -3.87 37.33
C ASP A 133 -22.50 -4.98 37.86
N GLY A 134 -22.30 -6.07 37.12
CA GLY A 134 -21.42 -7.13 37.54
C GLY A 134 -20.87 -7.96 36.40
N ILE A 135 -19.77 -8.65 36.68
CA ILE A 135 -19.18 -9.67 35.83
C ILE A 135 -19.45 -11.05 36.45
N VAL A 136 -19.88 -12.00 35.62
CA VAL A 136 -19.95 -13.42 36.00
C VAL A 136 -18.63 -14.07 35.63
N VAL A 137 -18.02 -14.74 36.60
CA VAL A 137 -16.81 -15.56 36.40
C VAL A 137 -17.17 -17.01 36.63
N SER A 138 -16.96 -17.85 35.63
CA SER A 138 -17.33 -19.27 35.63
C SER A 138 -16.08 -20.15 35.57
N ASN A 139 -15.89 -21.02 36.56
CA ASN A 139 -14.78 -21.96 36.59
C ASN A 139 -15.22 -23.31 36.04
N TYR A 140 -14.66 -23.72 34.89
CA TYR A 140 -15.00 -25.00 34.25
C TYR A 140 -14.04 -26.13 34.61
N THR A 141 -13.14 -25.91 35.57
CA THR A 141 -12.23 -26.95 36.10
C THR A 141 -12.84 -27.65 37.32
N GLU A 142 -12.21 -28.73 37.78
CA GLU A 142 -12.68 -29.50 38.95
C GLU A 142 -12.27 -28.87 40.29
N GLY A 143 -11.21 -28.06 40.31
CA GLY A 143 -10.66 -27.45 41.53
C GLY A 143 -10.98 -25.96 41.67
N PRO A 144 -10.88 -25.39 42.88
CA PRO A 144 -11.08 -23.96 43.08
C PRO A 144 -9.99 -23.15 42.36
N LEU A 145 -10.40 -22.07 41.70
CA LEU A 145 -9.52 -21.09 41.08
C LEU A 145 -9.75 -19.73 41.70
N THR A 146 -8.66 -19.00 41.95
CA THR A 146 -8.72 -17.62 42.44
C THR A 146 -8.39 -16.66 41.30
N PHE A 147 -9.36 -15.83 40.95
CA PHE A 147 -9.26 -14.85 39.88
C PHE A 147 -9.07 -13.46 40.45
N ARG A 148 -8.26 -12.66 39.76
CA ARG A 148 -8.22 -11.21 39.94
C ARG A 148 -9.22 -10.57 39.00
N VAL A 149 -9.98 -9.60 39.47
CA VAL A 149 -10.96 -8.85 38.68
C VAL A 149 -10.65 -7.37 38.73
N TYR A 150 -10.62 -6.74 37.57
CA TYR A 150 -10.29 -5.32 37.43
C TYR A 150 -10.87 -4.77 36.13
N ALA A 151 -10.89 -3.44 36.03
CA ALA A 151 -11.17 -2.75 34.78
C ALA A 151 -9.88 -2.09 34.28
N ALA A 152 -9.75 -1.98 32.96
CA ALA A 152 -8.61 -1.38 32.32
C ALA A 152 -9.03 -0.59 31.09
N ASP A 153 -8.36 0.53 30.82
CA ASP A 153 -8.58 1.30 29.59
C ASP A 153 -8.30 0.46 28.35
N GLY A 154 -9.10 0.70 27.32
CA GLY A 154 -8.96 0.06 26.02
C GLY A 154 -8.15 0.93 25.07
N PHE A 155 -7.21 0.32 24.35
CA PHE A 155 -6.44 0.96 23.29
C PHE A 155 -6.51 0.12 22.02
N MET A 156 -6.22 0.76 20.87
CA MET A 156 -6.19 0.07 19.59
C MET A 156 -4.78 -0.43 19.31
N THR A 157 -4.65 -1.72 18.97
CA THR A 157 -3.38 -2.30 18.49
C THR A 157 -3.07 -1.84 17.07
N GLU A 158 -1.85 -2.07 16.59
CA GLU A 158 -1.47 -1.82 15.19
C GLU A 158 -2.34 -2.60 14.19
N ALA A 159 -2.85 -3.76 14.60
CA ALA A 159 -3.78 -4.55 13.79
C ALA A 159 -5.20 -3.97 13.76
N GLY A 160 -5.46 -2.91 14.55
CA GLY A 160 -6.76 -2.30 14.73
C GLY A 160 -7.69 -3.14 15.60
N GLU A 161 -7.16 -3.94 16.51
CA GLU A 161 -7.96 -4.65 17.51
C GLU A 161 -8.01 -3.86 18.81
N LEU A 162 -9.15 -3.87 19.50
CA LEU A 162 -9.23 -3.35 20.86
C LEU A 162 -8.50 -4.30 21.81
N ASP A 163 -7.46 -3.80 22.47
CA ASP A 163 -6.74 -4.46 23.55
C ASP A 163 -6.84 -3.62 24.84
N LEU A 164 -6.48 -4.20 25.98
CA LEU A 164 -6.68 -3.62 27.30
C LEU A 164 -5.34 -3.48 28.04
N LEU A 165 -5.21 -2.40 28.82
CA LEU A 165 -4.04 -2.22 29.66
C LEU A 165 -3.87 -3.38 30.66
N PRO A 166 -2.63 -3.81 30.92
CA PRO A 166 -2.34 -4.81 31.94
C PRO A 166 -2.65 -4.30 33.35
N ALA A 167 -2.96 -5.21 34.28
CA ALA A 167 -3.30 -4.86 35.67
C ALA A 167 -2.21 -4.07 36.43
N GLY A 168 -0.98 -4.01 35.93
CA GLY A 168 0.12 -3.24 36.52
C GLY A 168 0.26 -1.82 35.96
N GLU A 169 -0.54 -1.47 34.96
CA GLU A 169 -0.55 -0.16 34.32
C GLU A 169 -1.80 0.61 34.74
N GLU A 170 -1.62 1.89 35.07
CA GLU A 170 -2.69 2.72 35.63
C GLU A 170 -3.61 3.22 34.51
N SER A 171 -4.90 2.91 34.63
CA SER A 171 -5.93 3.49 33.74
C SER A 171 -6.19 4.94 34.12
N GLN A 172 -6.40 5.78 33.10
CA GLN A 172 -6.62 7.23 33.22
C GLN A 172 -8.01 7.65 32.72
N ALA A 173 -8.73 6.75 32.05
CA ALA A 173 -10.05 6.99 31.48
C ALA A 173 -11.08 5.99 32.06
N LEU A 174 -11.90 5.38 31.22
CA LEU A 174 -13.05 4.57 31.65
C LEU A 174 -12.69 3.39 32.57
N GLY A 175 -11.51 2.80 32.43
CA GLY A 175 -11.01 1.78 33.35
C GLY A 175 -10.89 2.28 34.79
N SER A 176 -10.52 3.55 34.98
CA SER A 176 -10.40 4.18 36.31
C SER A 176 -11.76 4.50 36.96
N TRP A 177 -12.85 4.50 36.19
CA TRP A 177 -14.18 4.84 36.65
C TRP A 177 -14.91 3.65 37.27
N VAL A 178 -14.37 2.44 37.13
CA VAL A 178 -14.97 1.20 37.60
C VAL A 178 -14.31 0.75 38.90
N THR A 179 -15.12 0.55 39.94
CA THR A 179 -14.67 0.06 41.24
C THR A 179 -15.35 -1.27 41.57
N PHE A 180 -14.56 -2.30 41.87
CA PHE A 180 -15.06 -3.60 42.33
C PHE A 180 -15.20 -3.63 43.84
N GLN A 181 -16.20 -4.35 44.35
CA GLN A 181 -16.33 -4.60 45.79
C GLN A 181 -15.23 -5.53 46.33
N SER A 182 -14.77 -6.47 45.49
CA SER A 182 -13.60 -7.31 45.75
C SER A 182 -12.81 -7.47 44.45
N GLN A 183 -11.49 -7.30 44.53
CA GLN A 183 -10.58 -7.46 43.38
C GLN A 183 -10.05 -8.90 43.24
N GLU A 184 -10.33 -9.76 44.22
CA GLU A 184 -10.03 -11.18 44.18
C GLU A 184 -11.28 -12.00 44.48
N VAL A 185 -11.48 -13.07 43.73
CA VAL A 185 -12.62 -13.98 43.89
C VAL A 185 -12.16 -15.41 43.70
N THR A 186 -12.47 -16.27 44.68
CA THR A 186 -12.29 -17.71 44.55
C THR A 186 -13.60 -18.33 44.08
N VAL A 187 -13.53 -19.10 42.99
CA VAL A 187 -14.66 -19.81 42.40
C VAL A 187 -14.37 -21.30 42.44
N GLU A 188 -15.24 -22.05 43.11
CA GLU A 188 -15.14 -23.51 43.20
C GLU A 188 -15.26 -24.17 41.81
N GLY A 189 -14.81 -25.42 41.71
CA GLY A 189 -14.85 -26.16 40.46
C GLY A 189 -16.28 -26.38 39.95
N GLY A 190 -16.56 -26.02 38.71
CA GLY A 190 -17.89 -26.12 38.10
C GLY A 190 -18.85 -24.99 38.46
N ASP A 191 -18.48 -24.08 39.36
CA ASP A 191 -19.34 -23.00 39.85
C ASP A 191 -19.16 -21.69 39.08
N SER A 192 -20.05 -20.74 39.36
CA SER A 192 -19.98 -19.37 38.83
C SER A 192 -20.31 -18.36 39.91
N VAL A 193 -19.57 -17.26 39.95
CA VAL A 193 -19.77 -16.16 40.90
C VAL A 193 -20.01 -14.86 40.16
N VAL A 194 -20.95 -14.06 40.66
CA VAL A 194 -21.15 -12.68 40.20
C VAL A 194 -20.29 -11.77 41.07
N VAL A 195 -19.39 -11.03 40.43
CA VAL A 195 -18.61 -9.98 41.08
C VAL A 195 -19.22 -8.62 40.72
N PRO A 196 -19.84 -7.92 41.69
CA PRO A 196 -20.41 -6.60 41.45
C PRO A 196 -19.34 -5.52 41.35
N PHE A 197 -19.61 -4.53 40.50
CA PHE A 197 -18.84 -3.30 40.37
C PHE A 197 -19.75 -2.09 40.25
N THR A 198 -19.22 -0.93 40.61
CA THR A 198 -19.85 0.37 40.40
C THR A 198 -19.05 1.15 39.36
N LEU A 199 -19.73 1.65 38.34
CA LEU A 199 -19.18 2.58 37.35
C LEU A 199 -19.59 4.00 37.76
N THR A 200 -18.63 4.89 37.97
CA THR A 200 -18.88 6.31 38.32
C THR A 200 -18.20 7.23 37.32
N VAL A 201 -18.99 7.90 36.48
CA VAL A 201 -18.47 8.90 35.54
C VAL A 201 -18.09 10.16 36.30
N PRO A 202 -16.85 10.65 36.21
CA PRO A 202 -16.45 11.91 36.84
C PRO A 202 -17.34 13.08 36.43
N ALA A 203 -17.53 14.05 37.33
CA ALA A 203 -18.36 15.24 37.05
C ALA A 203 -17.73 16.16 35.99
N ASP A 204 -16.41 16.10 35.83
CA ASP A 204 -15.60 16.82 34.86
C ASP A 204 -15.24 15.97 33.63
N ALA A 205 -15.81 14.77 33.50
CA ALA A 205 -15.61 13.94 32.31
C ALA A 205 -16.08 14.71 31.05
N THR A 206 -15.20 14.81 30.06
CA THR A 206 -15.53 15.45 28.80
C THR A 206 -16.59 14.63 28.04
N PRO A 207 -17.52 15.27 27.32
CA PRO A 207 -18.45 14.55 26.45
C PRO A 207 -17.71 13.73 25.39
N GLY A 208 -18.25 12.55 25.07
CA GLY A 208 -17.65 11.65 24.08
C GLY A 208 -17.76 10.18 24.44
N ASP A 209 -17.13 9.34 23.64
CA ASP A 209 -17.06 7.90 23.81
C ASP A 209 -15.76 7.46 24.46
N TYR A 210 -15.89 6.52 25.39
CA TYR A 210 -14.77 5.91 26.08
C TYR A 210 -14.83 4.39 25.96
N ALA A 211 -13.66 3.76 25.92
CA ALA A 211 -13.53 2.31 25.83
C ALA A 211 -12.62 1.77 26.93
N ALA A 212 -13.04 0.65 27.49
CA ALA A 212 -12.35 -0.10 28.52
C ALA A 212 -12.73 -1.58 28.38
N GLY A 213 -12.23 -2.40 29.29
CA GLY A 213 -12.74 -3.74 29.49
C GLY A 213 -12.77 -4.10 30.95
N VAL A 214 -13.68 -5.01 31.29
CA VAL A 214 -13.74 -5.65 32.60
C VAL A 214 -13.13 -7.04 32.46
N VAL A 215 -12.06 -7.28 33.21
CA VAL A 215 -11.13 -8.39 33.01
C VAL A 215 -11.13 -9.29 34.24
N SER A 216 -11.13 -10.59 34.00
CA SER A 216 -10.73 -11.64 34.94
C SER A 216 -9.34 -12.16 34.54
N SER A 217 -8.41 -12.10 35.48
CA SER A 217 -7.03 -12.59 35.37
C SER A 217 -6.84 -13.84 36.21
N LEU A 218 -6.05 -14.78 35.70
CA LEU A 218 -5.51 -15.90 36.46
C LEU A 218 -4.00 -15.94 36.29
N LEU A 219 -3.27 -15.83 37.40
CA LEU A 219 -1.83 -16.01 37.42
C LEU A 219 -1.51 -17.50 37.56
N VAL A 220 -0.83 -18.07 36.57
CA VAL A 220 -0.41 -19.48 36.56
C VAL A 220 1.10 -19.54 36.65
N GLU A 221 1.64 -20.15 37.71
CA GLU A 221 3.06 -20.41 37.83
C GLU A 221 3.42 -21.75 37.16
N ASN A 222 4.37 -21.73 36.24
CA ASN A 222 4.88 -22.96 35.62
C ASN A 222 6.01 -23.58 36.45
N ALA A 223 6.26 -24.88 36.28
CA ALA A 223 7.28 -25.65 37.01
C ALA A 223 8.72 -25.10 36.85
N GLN A 224 8.97 -24.26 35.84
CA GLN A 224 10.24 -23.58 35.60
C GLN A 224 10.33 -22.19 36.29
N GLY A 225 9.37 -21.83 37.15
CA GLY A 225 9.34 -20.55 37.87
C GLY A 225 8.87 -19.35 37.03
N VAL A 226 8.24 -19.59 35.88
CA VAL A 226 7.67 -18.53 35.02
C VAL A 226 6.20 -18.38 35.33
N SER A 227 5.79 -17.18 35.76
CA SER A 227 4.39 -16.83 35.99
C SER A 227 3.76 -16.29 34.70
N VAL A 228 2.65 -16.90 34.27
CA VAL A 228 1.87 -16.49 33.10
C VAL A 228 0.54 -15.91 33.58
N ASP A 229 0.28 -14.65 33.29
CA ASP A 229 -0.99 -14.00 33.56
C ASP A 229 -1.95 -14.22 32.37
N ARG A 230 -2.96 -15.05 32.55
CA ARG A 230 -3.96 -15.33 31.51
C ARG A 230 -5.20 -14.49 31.77
N ARG A 231 -5.69 -13.81 30.74
CA ARG A 231 -6.77 -12.82 30.87
C ARG A 231 -7.94 -13.13 29.96
N LEU A 232 -9.13 -12.94 30.49
CA LEU A 232 -10.37 -12.95 29.72
C LEU A 232 -11.22 -11.78 30.19
N GLY A 233 -11.79 -11.02 29.26
CA GLY A 233 -12.57 -9.85 29.60
C GLY A 233 -13.68 -9.55 28.61
N SER A 234 -14.63 -8.73 29.04
CA SER A 234 -15.70 -8.20 28.21
C SER A 234 -15.46 -6.72 27.96
N ARG A 235 -15.72 -6.27 26.73
CA ARG A 235 -15.53 -4.87 26.34
C ARG A 235 -16.55 -4.00 27.06
N MET A 236 -16.15 -2.78 27.42
CA MET A 236 -17.00 -1.77 28.01
C MET A 236 -16.90 -0.49 27.18
N HIS A 237 -18.05 0.03 26.78
CA HIS A 237 -18.16 1.31 26.12
C HIS A 237 -19.11 2.23 26.88
N VAL A 238 -18.68 3.47 27.10
CA VAL A 238 -19.51 4.50 27.73
C VAL A 238 -19.53 5.73 26.84
N ARG A 239 -20.73 6.19 26.50
CA ARG A 239 -20.94 7.52 25.93
C ARG A 239 -21.29 8.49 27.05
N VAL A 240 -20.43 9.46 27.29
CA VAL A 240 -20.67 10.58 28.18
C VAL A 240 -21.48 11.65 27.42
N ALA A 241 -22.64 12.00 27.96
CA ALA A 241 -23.56 12.94 27.35
C ALA A 241 -22.98 14.36 27.23
N GLY A 242 -23.27 15.03 26.11
CA GLY A 242 -22.85 16.39 25.81
C GLY A 242 -22.60 16.57 24.31
N ASP A 243 -21.83 17.61 23.95
CA ASP A 243 -21.58 17.94 22.55
C ASP A 243 -20.65 16.89 21.89
N LEU A 244 -21.20 16.15 20.94
CA LEU A 244 -20.45 15.18 20.13
C LEU A 244 -19.81 15.91 18.94
N VAL A 245 -18.49 15.76 18.82
CA VAL A 245 -17.63 16.37 17.80
C VAL A 245 -16.87 15.25 17.09
N PRO A 246 -17.51 14.51 16.16
CA PRO A 246 -16.81 13.53 15.35
C PRO A 246 -15.86 14.24 14.38
N ALA A 247 -14.61 13.77 14.31
CA ALA A 247 -13.63 14.29 13.38
C ALA A 247 -12.70 13.16 12.94
N LEU A 248 -12.31 13.21 11.66
CA LEU A 248 -11.42 12.25 11.04
C LEU A 248 -10.35 13.00 10.27
N ALA A 249 -9.11 12.58 10.40
CA ALA A 249 -7.97 13.08 9.65
C ALA A 249 -7.32 11.95 8.84
N VAL A 250 -6.71 12.32 7.71
CA VAL A 250 -5.91 11.41 6.90
C VAL A 250 -4.59 12.13 6.62
N ASP A 251 -3.52 11.56 7.13
CA ASP A 251 -2.18 12.15 7.12
C ASP A 251 -1.15 11.17 6.54
N ASP A 252 0.09 11.63 6.41
CA ASP A 252 1.26 10.83 6.00
C ASP A 252 1.05 10.01 4.72
N VAL A 253 0.32 10.56 3.75
CA VAL A 253 0.07 9.88 2.47
C VAL A 253 1.36 9.80 1.65
N ALA A 254 1.80 8.57 1.40
CA ALA A 254 2.91 8.23 0.52
C ALA A 254 2.41 7.33 -0.60
N VAL A 255 2.98 7.48 -1.79
CA VAL A 255 2.68 6.61 -2.93
C VAL A 255 3.97 6.18 -3.63
N THR A 256 4.14 4.88 -3.79
CA THR A 256 5.19 4.26 -4.60
C THR A 256 4.58 3.59 -5.82
N TYR A 257 5.38 3.44 -6.88
CA TYR A 257 4.95 2.79 -8.10
C TYR A 257 5.94 1.68 -8.47
N ASP A 258 5.40 0.48 -8.59
CA ASP A 258 6.13 -0.73 -8.93
C ASP A 258 5.81 -1.08 -10.40
N GLY A 259 6.71 -0.64 -11.28
CA GLY A 259 6.55 -0.79 -12.73
C GLY A 259 6.99 -2.16 -13.25
N THR A 260 6.63 -2.44 -14.50
CA THR A 260 7.03 -3.65 -15.23
C THR A 260 7.97 -3.35 -16.40
N LEU A 261 8.84 -4.30 -16.75
CA LEU A 261 9.69 -4.22 -17.92
C LEU A 261 8.91 -4.43 -19.24
N ASN A 262 7.70 -4.98 -19.18
CA ASN A 262 6.85 -5.14 -20.35
C ASN A 262 6.28 -3.76 -20.76
N PRO A 263 6.63 -3.22 -21.94
CA PRO A 263 6.20 -1.89 -22.39
C PRO A 263 4.69 -1.77 -22.65
N PHE A 264 3.96 -2.89 -22.65
CA PHE A 264 2.52 -2.95 -22.93
C PHE A 264 1.71 -3.45 -21.72
N ALA A 265 2.29 -3.46 -20.53
CA ALA A 265 1.60 -3.85 -19.31
C ALA A 265 1.60 -2.70 -18.29
N ALA A 266 0.57 -2.71 -17.45
CA ALA A 266 0.49 -1.86 -16.28
C ALA A 266 1.37 -2.42 -15.14
N GLY A 267 1.72 -1.55 -14.19
CA GLY A 267 2.28 -1.94 -12.90
C GLY A 267 1.29 -1.69 -11.78
N ASP A 268 1.80 -1.65 -10.56
CA ASP A 268 1.00 -1.50 -9.35
C ASP A 268 1.44 -0.24 -8.60
N ALA A 269 0.51 0.41 -7.89
CA ALA A 269 0.81 1.54 -7.03
C ALA A 269 0.51 1.16 -5.57
N THR A 270 1.50 1.32 -4.70
CA THR A 270 1.31 1.09 -3.26
C THR A 270 1.13 2.44 -2.58
N VAL A 271 0.00 2.63 -1.93
CA VAL A 271 -0.36 3.85 -1.21
C VAL A 271 -0.39 3.56 0.28
N THR A 272 0.42 4.27 1.06
CA THR A 272 0.45 4.19 2.51
C THR A 272 -0.08 5.50 3.09
N PHE A 273 -0.92 5.43 4.12
CA PHE A 273 -1.49 6.60 4.79
C PHE A 273 -1.89 6.26 6.22
N THR A 274 -2.03 7.28 7.06
CA THR A 274 -2.50 7.15 8.44
C THR A 274 -3.86 7.81 8.58
N VAL A 275 -4.81 7.10 9.16
CA VAL A 275 -6.13 7.62 9.50
C VAL A 275 -6.18 7.85 11.00
N THR A 276 -6.64 9.03 11.42
CA THR A 276 -6.72 9.40 12.84
C THR A 276 -8.13 9.87 13.19
N ASN A 277 -8.65 9.38 14.31
CA ASN A 277 -9.89 9.89 14.90
C ASN A 277 -9.57 11.04 15.86
N ASP A 278 -9.61 12.27 15.34
CA ASP A 278 -9.41 13.51 16.12
C ASP A 278 -10.67 13.95 16.89
N GLY A 279 -11.78 13.22 16.71
CA GLY A 279 -13.03 13.50 17.38
C GLY A 279 -13.12 12.93 18.78
N ASN A 280 -14.26 13.19 19.43
CA ASN A 280 -14.59 12.60 20.74
C ASN A 280 -15.54 11.40 20.65
N THR A 281 -15.89 10.90 19.46
CA THR A 281 -16.78 9.75 19.28
C THR A 281 -16.11 8.58 18.62
N ARG A 282 -16.58 7.37 18.88
CA ARG A 282 -16.22 6.15 18.15
C ARG A 282 -16.73 6.22 16.72
N LEU A 283 -15.85 5.88 15.77
CA LEU A 283 -16.13 5.97 14.33
C LEU A 283 -16.01 4.60 13.67
N ALA A 284 -17.03 4.23 12.90
CA ALA A 284 -16.94 3.17 11.90
C ALA A 284 -16.54 3.85 10.57
N ALA A 285 -15.27 3.68 10.19
CA ALA A 285 -14.71 4.33 9.01
C ALA A 285 -14.52 3.34 7.86
N GLY A 286 -14.59 3.82 6.64
CA GLY A 286 -14.26 3.05 5.45
C GLY A 286 -13.45 3.87 4.46
N GLU A 287 -12.40 3.27 3.93
CA GLU A 287 -11.43 3.90 3.05
C GLU A 287 -11.64 3.52 1.60
N SER A 288 -11.24 4.42 0.70
CA SER A 288 -11.13 4.16 -0.73
C SER A 288 -9.92 4.92 -1.29
N VAL A 289 -9.17 4.28 -2.17
CA VAL A 289 -7.98 4.85 -2.78
C VAL A 289 -8.16 4.89 -4.29
N ARG A 290 -7.81 6.02 -4.90
CA ARG A 290 -7.81 6.19 -6.35
C ARG A 290 -6.44 6.66 -6.79
N VAL A 291 -5.89 6.05 -7.83
CA VAL A 291 -4.61 6.45 -8.43
C VAL A 291 -4.85 6.80 -9.89
N ALA A 292 -4.42 7.99 -10.31
CA ALA A 292 -4.61 8.46 -11.68
C ALA A 292 -3.43 9.31 -12.18
N GLY A 293 -3.24 9.31 -13.50
CA GLY A 293 -2.33 10.24 -14.16
C GLY A 293 -2.90 11.66 -14.27
N LEU A 294 -2.16 12.53 -14.96
CA LEU A 294 -2.61 13.89 -15.25
C LEU A 294 -4.02 13.90 -15.86
N TRP A 295 -4.87 14.82 -15.38
CA TRP A 295 -6.28 14.96 -15.78
C TRP A 295 -7.14 13.70 -15.56
N GLY A 296 -6.74 12.81 -14.65
CA GLY A 296 -7.50 11.59 -14.35
C GLY A 296 -7.26 10.44 -15.34
N ALA A 297 -6.25 10.55 -16.21
CA ALA A 297 -5.94 9.53 -17.20
C ALA A 297 -5.55 8.19 -16.55
N GLY A 298 -6.05 7.08 -17.11
CA GLY A 298 -5.70 5.73 -16.65
C GLY A 298 -6.06 5.45 -15.19
N ALA A 299 -7.08 6.12 -14.66
CA ALA A 299 -7.42 6.01 -13.26
C ALA A 299 -7.84 4.60 -12.86
N GLN A 300 -7.23 4.11 -11.78
CA GLN A 300 -7.59 2.89 -11.09
C GLN A 300 -7.97 3.22 -9.64
N GLY A 301 -8.61 2.28 -8.96
CA GLY A 301 -8.89 2.44 -7.54
C GLY A 301 -9.13 1.11 -6.87
N SER A 302 -9.05 1.14 -5.55
CA SER A 302 -9.44 0.03 -4.70
C SER A 302 -10.95 0.10 -4.40
N PRO A 303 -11.61 -1.05 -4.17
CA PRO A 303 -12.95 -1.05 -3.57
C PRO A 303 -12.90 -0.39 -2.20
N ARG A 304 -14.06 0.06 -1.71
CA ARG A 304 -14.17 0.54 -0.33
C ARG A 304 -13.86 -0.61 0.63
N VAL A 305 -12.96 -0.38 1.57
CA VAL A 305 -12.60 -1.33 2.63
C VAL A 305 -12.98 -0.72 3.97
N GLU A 306 -13.72 -1.47 4.79
CA GLU A 306 -14.05 -1.03 6.14
C GLU A 306 -12.81 -1.10 7.04
N LEU A 307 -12.63 -0.04 7.82
CA LEU A 307 -11.63 0.03 8.85
C LEU A 307 -12.16 -0.60 10.14
N PRO A 308 -11.26 -1.13 10.99
CA PRO A 308 -11.60 -1.39 12.36
C PRO A 308 -12.19 -0.14 13.01
N GLU A 309 -13.05 -0.37 13.99
CA GLU A 309 -13.68 0.70 14.73
C GLU A 309 -12.62 1.60 15.39
N MET A 310 -12.71 2.89 15.14
CA MET A 310 -11.72 3.86 15.60
C MET A 310 -12.19 4.53 16.88
N LEU A 311 -11.45 4.34 17.97
CA LEU A 311 -11.67 5.06 19.22
C LEU A 311 -11.18 6.51 19.11
N PRO A 312 -11.74 7.44 19.90
CA PRO A 312 -11.20 8.80 20.02
C PRO A 312 -9.69 8.81 20.31
N GLY A 313 -8.95 9.64 19.58
CA GLY A 313 -7.50 9.81 19.73
C GLY A 313 -6.64 8.69 19.16
N THR A 314 -7.23 7.69 18.49
CA THR A 314 -6.48 6.57 17.91
C THR A 314 -6.15 6.78 16.43
N SER A 315 -5.01 6.23 16.02
CA SER A 315 -4.49 6.28 14.66
C SER A 315 -4.24 4.88 14.13
N VAL A 316 -4.56 4.65 12.86
CA VAL A 316 -4.30 3.38 12.16
C VAL A 316 -3.60 3.66 10.84
N THR A 317 -2.46 3.01 10.62
CA THR A 317 -1.72 3.10 9.36
C THR A 317 -2.17 2.00 8.41
N ARG A 318 -2.40 2.37 7.16
CA ARG A 318 -2.89 1.49 6.10
C ARG A 318 -1.99 1.52 4.89
N THR A 319 -1.86 0.36 4.26
CA THR A 319 -1.13 0.16 3.02
C THR A 319 -2.04 -0.54 2.03
N VAL A 320 -2.35 0.14 0.94
CA VAL A 320 -3.27 -0.32 -0.10
C VAL A 320 -2.52 -0.43 -1.41
N THR A 321 -2.58 -1.61 -2.03
CA THR A 321 -2.08 -1.82 -3.40
C THR A 321 -3.21 -1.61 -4.39
N VAL A 322 -2.97 -0.74 -5.36
CA VAL A 322 -3.87 -0.48 -6.50
C VAL A 322 -3.24 -1.08 -7.74
N ASP A 323 -3.85 -2.13 -8.25
CA ASP A 323 -3.35 -2.87 -9.41
C ASP A 323 -3.72 -2.17 -10.73
N GLY A 324 -2.98 -2.51 -11.80
CA GLY A 324 -3.37 -2.12 -13.17
C GLY A 324 -3.14 -0.64 -13.49
N VAL A 325 -2.22 0.00 -12.78
CA VAL A 325 -1.87 1.41 -12.92
C VAL A 325 -0.87 1.59 -14.08
N TRP A 326 -1.24 2.40 -15.07
CA TRP A 326 -0.37 2.65 -16.22
C TRP A 326 0.72 3.70 -15.89
N PRO A 327 1.96 3.51 -16.36
CA PRO A 327 3.06 4.46 -16.15
C PRO A 327 2.93 5.71 -17.04
N LEU A 328 1.99 6.60 -16.69
CA LEU A 328 1.65 7.81 -17.45
C LEU A 328 2.46 9.05 -17.02
N GLY A 329 3.64 8.85 -16.41
CA GLY A 329 4.45 9.93 -15.86
C GLY A 329 4.03 10.28 -14.43
N ARG A 330 3.53 11.49 -14.19
CA ARG A 330 3.12 11.90 -12.83
C ARG A 330 1.78 11.26 -12.47
N LEU A 331 1.80 10.44 -11.42
CA LEU A 331 0.62 9.86 -10.80
C LEU A 331 0.21 10.66 -9.56
N THR A 332 -1.08 10.74 -9.32
CA THR A 332 -1.70 11.29 -8.11
C THR A 332 -2.52 10.18 -7.46
N ALA A 333 -2.24 9.93 -6.18
CA ALA A 333 -3.07 9.10 -5.33
C ALA A 333 -4.01 10.01 -4.53
N ASP A 334 -5.30 9.76 -4.62
CA ASP A 334 -6.36 10.38 -3.84
C ASP A 334 -6.89 9.36 -2.83
N VAL A 335 -6.68 9.62 -1.55
CA VAL A 335 -7.23 8.83 -0.45
C VAL A 335 -8.48 9.53 0.05
N ARG A 336 -9.58 8.78 0.16
CA ARG A 336 -10.85 9.27 0.72
C ARG A 336 -11.34 8.31 1.79
N VAL A 337 -11.53 8.84 2.99
CA VAL A 337 -12.07 8.09 4.13
C VAL A 337 -13.36 8.75 4.59
N ALA A 338 -14.42 7.96 4.66
CA ALA A 338 -15.72 8.37 5.17
C ALA A 338 -16.04 7.56 6.42
N ALA A 339 -16.65 8.20 7.42
CA ALA A 339 -16.96 7.56 8.67
C ALA A 339 -18.38 7.87 9.14
N GLU A 340 -18.90 6.99 9.98
CA GLU A 340 -20.17 7.14 10.67
C GLU A 340 -19.92 6.97 12.17
N VAL A 341 -20.62 7.75 12.98
CA VAL A 341 -20.54 7.61 14.44
C VAL A 341 -21.23 6.31 14.84
N VAL A 342 -20.55 5.50 15.64
CA VAL A 342 -21.15 4.27 16.15
C VAL A 342 -22.27 4.63 17.12
N THR A 343 -23.48 4.12 16.87
CA THR A 343 -24.64 4.43 17.70
C THR A 343 -24.50 3.81 19.08
N ALA A 344 -24.70 4.60 20.13
CA ALA A 344 -24.77 4.06 21.50
C ALA A 344 -26.00 3.14 21.66
N ILE A 345 -25.85 2.07 22.43
CA ILE A 345 -26.96 1.16 22.74
C ILE A 345 -27.97 1.92 23.61
N GLY A 346 -29.25 1.94 23.19
CA GLY A 346 -30.31 2.70 23.84
C GLY A 346 -30.48 4.13 23.32
N ALA A 347 -29.66 4.58 22.35
CA ALA A 347 -29.90 5.83 21.64
C ALA A 347 -31.26 5.75 20.92
N THR A 348 -32.20 6.60 21.32
CA THR A 348 -33.47 6.73 20.59
C THR A 348 -33.20 7.39 19.24
N ALA A 349 -33.97 7.04 18.20
CA ALA A 349 -33.83 7.63 16.86
C ALA A 349 -33.96 9.18 16.83
N ALA A 350 -34.35 9.81 17.94
CA ALA A 350 -34.45 11.25 18.11
C ALA A 350 -33.12 11.93 18.50
N GLU A 351 -32.10 11.19 18.91
CA GLU A 351 -30.78 11.75 19.22
C GLU A 351 -30.03 11.97 17.90
N ALA A 352 -29.97 13.22 17.45
CA ALA A 352 -29.34 13.58 16.19
C ALA A 352 -27.84 13.27 16.25
N VAL A 353 -27.45 12.17 15.62
CA VAL A 353 -26.04 11.81 15.47
C VAL A 353 -25.39 12.82 14.51
N PRO A 354 -24.34 13.55 14.92
CA PRO A 354 -23.68 14.52 14.05
C PRO A 354 -23.07 13.82 12.84
N ALA A 355 -23.21 14.45 11.66
CA ALA A 355 -22.59 13.97 10.44
C ALA A 355 -21.06 14.14 10.52
N VAL A 356 -20.33 13.14 10.03
CA VAL A 356 -18.87 13.18 9.95
C VAL A 356 -18.46 13.67 8.57
N ALA A 357 -17.64 14.72 8.51
CA ALA A 357 -17.08 15.17 7.24
C ALA A 357 -16.08 14.13 6.72
N PRO A 358 -16.13 13.76 5.43
CA PRO A 358 -15.16 12.84 4.87
C PRO A 358 -13.78 13.49 4.81
N ALA A 359 -12.75 12.74 5.22
CA ALA A 359 -11.37 13.16 5.14
C ALA A 359 -10.76 12.76 3.80
N THR A 360 -9.95 13.66 3.22
CA THR A 360 -9.26 13.41 1.95
C THR A 360 -7.84 13.93 2.01
N ALA A 361 -6.91 13.15 1.48
CA ALA A 361 -5.52 13.55 1.33
C ALA A 361 -4.95 13.00 0.02
N THR A 362 -3.92 13.66 -0.49
CA THR A 362 -3.36 13.36 -1.81
C THR A 362 -1.84 13.32 -1.78
N ALA A 363 -1.25 12.41 -2.55
CA ALA A 363 0.18 12.33 -2.76
C ALA A 363 0.50 12.11 -4.24
N THR A 364 1.71 12.46 -4.67
CA THR A 364 2.12 12.26 -6.08
C THR A 364 3.44 11.53 -6.19
N THR A 365 3.55 10.67 -7.20
CA THR A 365 4.80 9.96 -7.55
C THR A 365 5.03 9.97 -9.06
N LEU A 366 6.23 9.58 -9.48
CA LEU A 366 6.60 9.46 -10.88
C LEU A 366 6.63 7.97 -11.28
N ALA A 367 5.72 7.59 -12.17
CA ALA A 367 5.71 6.30 -12.82
C ALA A 367 6.41 6.39 -14.18
N VAL A 368 7.69 6.03 -14.19
CA VAL A 368 8.53 6.05 -15.39
C VAL A 368 8.34 4.75 -16.18
N PRO A 369 7.95 4.80 -17.47
CA PRO A 369 7.74 3.61 -18.28
C PRO A 369 9.06 3.06 -18.83
N TRP A 370 9.91 2.51 -17.95
CA TRP A 370 11.26 2.04 -18.30
C TRP A 370 11.27 1.05 -19.47
N GLY A 371 10.34 0.10 -19.51
CA GLY A 371 10.21 -0.85 -20.62
C GLY A 371 9.93 -0.17 -21.97
N ALA A 372 9.03 0.82 -21.99
CA ALA A 372 8.71 1.56 -23.22
C ALA A 372 9.87 2.45 -23.66
N LEU A 373 10.59 3.07 -22.71
CA LEU A 373 11.79 3.85 -23.00
C LEU A 373 12.91 2.98 -23.58
N ALA A 374 13.15 1.80 -23.01
CA ALA A 374 14.13 0.85 -23.53
C ALA A 374 13.76 0.38 -24.95
N LEU A 375 12.48 0.04 -25.18
CA LEU A 375 11.99 -0.33 -26.51
C LEU A 375 12.16 0.82 -27.51
N LEU A 376 11.83 2.05 -27.12
CA LEU A 376 12.01 3.24 -27.96
C LEU A 376 13.48 3.44 -28.36
N VAL A 377 14.41 3.30 -27.41
CA VAL A 377 15.86 3.39 -27.67
C VAL A 377 16.32 2.30 -28.64
N LEU A 378 15.85 1.05 -28.47
CA LEU A 378 16.17 -0.06 -29.38
C LEU A 378 15.63 0.19 -30.80
N LEU A 379 14.40 0.67 -30.94
CA LEU A 379 13.79 0.99 -32.24
C LEU A 379 14.52 2.12 -32.95
N VAL A 380 14.83 3.21 -32.24
CA VAL A 380 15.62 4.32 -32.79
C VAL A 380 17.01 3.83 -33.21
N GLY A 381 17.67 3.02 -32.38
CA GLY A 381 18.96 2.40 -32.70
C GLY A 381 18.90 1.54 -33.97
N ALA A 382 17.88 0.70 -34.10
CA ALA A 382 17.66 -0.15 -35.28
C ALA A 382 17.46 0.68 -36.55
N VAL A 383 16.64 1.74 -36.51
CA VAL A 383 16.43 2.65 -37.63
C VAL A 383 17.72 3.36 -38.04
N VAL A 384 18.52 3.81 -37.07
CA VAL A 384 19.82 4.46 -37.32
C VAL A 384 20.81 3.48 -37.96
N LEU A 385 20.89 2.24 -37.45
CA LEU A 385 21.73 1.19 -38.04
C LEU A 385 21.28 0.82 -39.46
N TRP A 386 19.97 0.66 -39.67
CA TRP A 386 19.40 0.38 -40.99
C TRP A 386 19.73 1.49 -41.99
N ARG A 387 19.55 2.76 -41.62
CA ARG A 387 19.94 3.89 -42.47
C ARG A 387 21.44 3.92 -42.77
N ARG A 388 22.29 3.66 -41.77
CA ARG A 388 23.75 3.60 -41.95
C ARG A 388 24.18 2.47 -42.90
N THR A 389 23.61 1.29 -42.72
CA THR A 389 23.93 0.12 -43.57
C THR A 389 23.37 0.27 -44.97
N ALA A 390 22.16 0.80 -45.15
CA ALA A 390 21.59 1.11 -46.46
C ALA A 390 22.44 2.13 -47.22
N ARG A 391 22.90 3.20 -46.56
CA ARG A 391 23.84 4.17 -47.15
C ARG A 391 25.17 3.51 -47.56
N ARG A 392 25.73 2.64 -46.71
CA ARG A 392 26.96 1.90 -47.04
C ARG A 392 26.77 0.90 -48.18
N ARG A 393 25.61 0.25 -48.28
CA ARG A 393 25.27 -0.67 -49.38
C ARG A 393 25.15 0.07 -50.71
N ARG A 394 24.40 1.18 -50.75
CA ARG A 394 24.30 2.05 -51.95
C ARG A 394 25.68 2.51 -52.44
N ALA A 395 26.54 2.98 -51.54
CA ALA A 395 27.90 3.37 -51.88
C ALA A 395 28.78 2.21 -52.39
N ARG A 396 28.51 0.95 -51.98
CA ARG A 396 29.20 -0.23 -52.51
C ARG A 396 28.65 -0.64 -53.87
N ASP A 397 27.34 -0.56 -54.07
CA ASP A 397 26.68 -0.90 -55.33
C ASP A 397 27.07 0.12 -56.42
N GLU A 398 27.11 1.41 -56.10
CA GLU A 398 27.64 2.46 -56.99
C GLU A 398 29.10 2.20 -57.39
N ARG A 399 29.95 1.77 -56.45
CA ARG A 399 31.34 1.39 -56.76
C ARG A 399 31.42 0.18 -57.69
N LYS A 400 30.63 -0.87 -57.44
CA LYS A 400 30.58 -2.05 -58.33
C LYS A 400 30.09 -1.71 -59.73
N VAL A 401 29.09 -0.83 -59.85
CA VAL A 401 28.60 -0.35 -61.14
C VAL A 401 29.69 0.47 -61.85
N ALA A 402 30.37 1.37 -61.12
CA ALA A 402 31.49 2.13 -61.68
C ALA A 402 32.65 1.23 -62.14
N ASP A 403 33.01 0.21 -61.35
CA ASP A 403 34.06 -0.75 -61.69
C ASP A 403 33.68 -1.60 -62.91
N ALA A 404 32.42 -2.08 -62.98
CA ALA A 404 31.91 -2.84 -64.13
C ALA A 404 31.87 -2.01 -65.42
N VAL A 405 31.47 -0.73 -65.33
CA VAL A 405 31.52 0.20 -66.46
C VAL A 405 32.96 0.46 -66.91
N ALA A 406 33.88 0.65 -65.96
CA ALA A 406 35.30 0.83 -66.27
C ALA A 406 35.91 -0.41 -66.95
N GLN A 407 35.49 -1.61 -66.55
CA GLN A 407 35.94 -2.86 -67.16
C GLN A 407 35.37 -3.05 -68.58
N ALA A 408 34.07 -2.80 -68.77
CA ALA A 408 33.44 -2.90 -70.09
C ALA A 408 34.03 -1.91 -71.11
N LEU A 409 34.43 -0.71 -70.65
CA LEU A 409 35.13 0.27 -71.49
C LEU A 409 36.52 -0.23 -71.91
N LYS A 410 37.28 -0.87 -71.00
CA LYS A 410 38.57 -1.49 -71.33
C LYS A 410 38.43 -2.64 -72.33
N GLU A 411 37.47 -3.53 -72.13
CA GLU A 411 37.24 -4.67 -73.03
C GLU A 411 36.79 -4.23 -74.43
N ARG A 412 36.04 -3.13 -74.54
CA ARG A 412 35.67 -2.51 -75.83
C ARG A 412 36.89 -1.94 -76.55
N ASP A 413 37.79 -1.30 -75.82
CA ASP A 413 38.99 -0.68 -76.40
C ASP A 413 40.06 -1.74 -76.78
N GLU A 414 39.95 -2.97 -76.24
CA GLU A 414 40.83 -4.12 -76.54
C GLU A 414 40.30 -5.06 -77.66
N GLN A 415 39.06 -4.90 -78.14
CA GLN A 415 38.56 -5.66 -79.30
C GLN A 415 39.05 -5.03 -80.61
N PRO A 416 39.89 -5.72 -81.41
CA PRO A 416 40.32 -5.20 -82.71
C PRO A 416 39.15 -5.21 -83.69
N VAL A 417 38.89 -4.06 -84.31
CA VAL A 417 38.00 -3.95 -85.47
C VAL A 417 38.59 -4.81 -86.59
N ALA A 418 37.90 -5.90 -86.94
CA ALA A 418 38.27 -6.81 -88.02
C ALA A 418 38.08 -6.17 -89.41
#